data_AF-A0A392PKG8-F1
#
_entry.id   AF-A0A392PKG8-F1
#
_cell.length_a   1.000
_cell.length_b   1.000
_cell.length_c   1.000
_cell.angle_alpha   90.00
_cell.angle_beta   90.00
_cell.angle_gamma   90.00
#
_symmetry.space_group_name_H-M   'P 1'
#
loop_
_entity.id
_entity.type
_entity.pdbx_description
1 polymer ?
#
loop_
_entity_poly.entity_id
_entity_poly.type
_entity_poly.pdbx_seq_one_letter_code
_entity_poly.pdbx_strand_id
1 'polypeptide(L)'
;KHVPGSFEKARLRFAHAETVVPFSCLLGLFLEKSEFDKIQKEKPLELPPKPPQKRKWRGSTVAPFAGNNMLVLYSCPAPDKARSKHFVQVLHNEHPIPMPGCHGSDFCPFEVFKVLIQSTLLHKLINVQD
;
A
#
# COMPACT_ATOMS: atom_id res chain seq x y z
N LYS A 1 -2.38 27.22 19.72
CA LYS A 1 -3.84 27.03 19.90
C LYS A 1 -4.44 26.77 18.53
N HIS A 2 -5.04 25.60 18.28
CA HIS A 2 -5.56 25.17 16.98
C HIS A 2 -7.09 25.37 16.94
N VAL A 3 -7.64 25.87 15.84
CA VAL A 3 -9.08 26.12 15.68
C VAL A 3 -9.80 24.80 15.35
N PRO A 4 -10.89 24.44 16.04
CA PRO A 4 -11.67 23.25 15.68
C PRO A 4 -12.37 23.49 14.33
N GLY A 5 -12.12 22.63 13.33
CA GLY A 5 -13.01 22.51 12.17
C GLY A 5 -12.43 22.63 10.76
N SER A 6 -11.15 22.97 10.57
CA SER A 6 -10.54 23.07 9.22
C SER A 6 -9.38 22.08 9.06
N PHE A 7 -9.67 20.79 8.98
CA PHE A 7 -8.68 19.77 8.63
C PHE A 7 -8.71 19.51 7.12
N GLU A 8 -7.53 19.42 6.50
CA GLU A 8 -7.37 19.00 5.10
C GLU A 8 -8.08 17.65 4.90
N LYS A 9 -9.13 17.63 4.07
CA LYS A 9 -9.95 16.43 3.83
C LYS A 9 -9.37 15.55 2.72
N ALA A 10 -8.63 16.14 1.80
CA ALA A 10 -8.06 15.44 0.66
C ALA A 10 -6.79 16.15 0.19
N ARG A 11 -5.82 15.36 -0.27
CA ARG A 11 -4.59 15.83 -0.89
C ARG A 11 -4.36 15.10 -2.21
N LEU A 12 -4.55 15.81 -3.32
CA LEU A 12 -4.33 15.28 -4.65
C LEU A 12 -2.90 15.57 -5.09
N ARG A 13 -2.20 14.54 -5.58
CA ARG A 13 -0.82 14.65 -6.05
C ARG A 13 -0.72 14.08 -7.46
N PHE A 14 -0.03 14.81 -8.33
CA PHE A 14 0.24 14.41 -9.70
C PHE A 14 1.74 14.17 -9.84
N ALA A 15 2.09 13.05 -10.46
CA ALA A 15 3.46 12.61 -10.58
C ALA A 15 3.63 11.72 -11.82
N HIS A 16 4.81 11.13 -11.95
CA HIS A 16 5.19 10.30 -13.07
C HIS A 16 5.04 8.80 -12.73
N ALA A 17 5.14 7.93 -13.74
CA ALA A 17 5.14 6.49 -13.54
C ALA A 17 6.24 6.05 -12.56
N GLU A 18 7.38 6.73 -12.58
CA GLU A 18 8.52 6.54 -11.69
C GLU A 18 8.21 6.88 -10.23
N THR A 19 7.11 7.58 -9.95
CA THR A 19 6.59 7.77 -8.58
C THR A 19 5.53 6.73 -8.25
N VAL A 20 4.61 6.46 -9.19
CA VAL A 20 3.49 5.54 -8.98
C VAL A 20 3.97 4.11 -8.78
N VAL A 21 4.94 3.64 -9.58
CA VAL A 21 5.47 2.27 -9.51
C VAL A 21 6.11 1.97 -8.15
N PRO A 22 7.14 2.70 -7.67
CA PRO A 22 7.73 2.40 -6.37
C PRO A 22 6.75 2.61 -5.22
N PHE A 23 5.80 3.54 -5.33
CA PHE A 23 4.75 3.71 -4.32
C PHE A 23 3.81 2.51 -4.26
N SER A 24 3.34 1.98 -5.39
CA SER A 24 2.56 0.74 -5.46
C SER A 24 3.32 -0.45 -4.87
N CYS A 25 4.64 -0.53 -5.12
CA CYS A 25 5.50 -1.56 -4.54
C CYS A 25 5.64 -1.43 -3.03
N LEU A 26 5.78 -0.20 -2.50
CA LEU A 26 5.84 0.07 -1.07
C LEU A 26 4.56 -0.38 -0.35
N LEU A 27 3.41 -0.15 -0.98
CA LEU A 27 2.11 -0.62 -0.49
C LEU A 27 1.94 -2.14 -0.61
N GLY A 28 2.84 -2.83 -1.32
CA GLY A 28 2.81 -4.27 -1.50
C GLY A 28 1.69 -4.78 -2.40
N LEU A 29 1.07 -3.91 -3.22
CA LEU A 29 -0.18 -4.22 -3.95
C LEU A 29 -0.09 -5.37 -4.97
N PHE A 30 1.13 -5.67 -5.45
CA PHE A 30 1.38 -6.67 -6.47
C PHE A 30 2.20 -7.87 -5.95
N LEU A 31 2.33 -7.98 -4.63
CA LEU A 31 2.98 -9.12 -3.98
C LEU A 31 1.97 -10.23 -3.73
N GLU A 32 2.38 -11.46 -3.96
CA GLU A 32 1.65 -12.61 -3.43
C GLU A 32 1.80 -12.70 -1.91
N LYS A 33 0.81 -13.30 -1.24
CA LYS A 33 0.83 -13.46 0.23
C LYS A 33 2.11 -14.19 0.71
N SER A 34 2.55 -15.21 -0.04
CA SER A 34 3.79 -15.94 0.21
C SER A 34 5.04 -15.07 0.04
N GLU A 35 5.04 -14.17 -0.94
CA GLU A 35 6.14 -13.22 -1.19
C GLU A 35 6.21 -12.16 -0.09
N PHE A 36 5.06 -11.68 0.39
CA PHE A 36 5.00 -10.74 1.50
C PHE A 36 5.63 -11.32 2.77
N ASP A 37 5.30 -12.57 3.11
CA ASP A 37 5.91 -13.28 4.24
C ASP A 37 7.43 -13.49 4.05
N LYS A 38 7.88 -13.77 2.82
CA LYS A 38 9.31 -13.87 2.49
C LYS A 38 10.01 -12.52 2.69
N ILE A 39 9.42 -11.41 2.23
CA ILE A 39 9.96 -10.05 2.38
C ILE A 39 10.07 -9.65 3.85
N GLN A 40 9.06 -9.96 4.66
CA GLN A 40 9.08 -9.70 6.11
C GLN A 40 10.18 -10.48 6.83
N LYS A 41 10.53 -11.67 6.35
CA LYS A 41 11.61 -12.51 6.87
C LYS A 41 12.96 -12.27 6.19
N GLU A 42 13.06 -11.21 5.38
CA GLU A 42 14.27 -10.86 4.62
C GLU A 42 14.79 -11.99 3.73
N LYS A 43 13.90 -12.86 3.27
CA LYS A 43 14.24 -13.93 2.34
C LYS A 43 14.17 -13.42 0.91
N PRO A 44 15.10 -13.84 0.03
CA PRO A 44 15.07 -13.47 -1.36
C PRO A 44 13.78 -13.96 -2.03
N LEU A 45 13.25 -13.14 -2.94
CA LEU A 45 12.17 -13.54 -3.83
C LEU A 45 12.74 -14.34 -5.00
N GLU A 46 11.91 -15.21 -5.56
CA GLU A 46 12.26 -15.92 -6.78
C GLU A 46 12.25 -14.96 -7.97
N LEU A 47 13.14 -15.21 -8.94
CA LEU A 47 13.18 -14.41 -10.15
C LEU A 47 11.87 -14.57 -10.92
N PRO A 48 11.31 -13.48 -11.48
CA PRO A 48 10.08 -13.57 -12.25
C PRO A 48 10.30 -14.49 -13.46
N PRO A 49 9.27 -15.26 -13.85
CA PRO A 49 9.40 -16.20 -14.96
C PRO A 49 9.70 -15.46 -16.27
N LYS A 50 10.56 -16.05 -17.11
CA LYS A 50 10.95 -15.45 -18.40
C LYS A 50 9.77 -15.47 -19.38
N PRO A 51 9.61 -14.44 -20.24
CA PRO A 51 8.68 -14.50 -21.36
C PRO A 51 8.88 -15.79 -22.19
N PRO A 52 7.81 -16.44 -22.68
CA PRO A 52 6.42 -15.98 -22.75
C PRO A 52 5.56 -16.32 -21.52
N GLN A 53 6.15 -16.82 -20.43
CA GLN A 53 5.38 -17.23 -19.25
C GLN A 53 4.61 -16.05 -18.62
N LYS A 54 3.42 -16.34 -18.10
CA LYS A 54 2.56 -15.30 -17.50
C LYS A 54 3.21 -14.73 -16.25
N ARG A 55 3.33 -13.40 -16.21
CA ARG A 55 3.76 -12.63 -15.03
C ARG A 55 2.58 -11.85 -14.46
N LYS A 56 2.51 -11.77 -13.13
CA LYS A 56 1.56 -10.91 -12.41
C LYS A 56 1.93 -9.44 -12.56
N TRP A 57 3.21 -9.11 -12.40
CA TRP A 57 3.69 -7.75 -12.60
C TRP A 57 3.68 -7.36 -14.07
N ARG A 58 2.93 -6.31 -14.40
CA ARG A 58 2.80 -5.75 -15.75
C ARG A 58 2.72 -4.24 -15.67
N GLY A 59 3.61 -3.53 -16.37
CA GLY A 59 3.63 -2.07 -16.36
C GLY A 59 2.29 -1.45 -16.77
N SER A 60 1.61 -2.03 -17.77
CA SER A 60 0.29 -1.60 -18.23
C SER A 60 -0.83 -1.77 -17.19
N THR A 61 -0.63 -2.60 -16.16
CA THR A 61 -1.56 -2.76 -15.04
C THR A 61 -1.14 -1.89 -13.86
N VAL A 62 0.16 -1.84 -13.55
CA VAL A 62 0.71 -1.15 -12.37
C VAL A 62 0.73 0.37 -12.53
N ALA A 63 1.03 0.87 -13.72
CA ALA A 63 1.10 2.30 -14.00
C ALA A 63 0.71 2.57 -15.47
N PRO A 64 -0.57 2.34 -15.85
CA PRO A 64 -1.07 2.80 -17.13
C PRO A 64 -1.00 4.34 -17.23
N PHE A 65 -1.22 4.89 -18.42
CA PHE A 65 -1.42 6.34 -18.55
C PHE A 65 -2.56 6.80 -17.65
N ALA A 66 -2.32 7.87 -16.89
CA ALA A 66 -3.21 8.38 -15.84
C ALA A 66 -3.55 7.39 -14.70
N GLY A 67 -2.74 6.32 -14.55
CA GLY A 67 -2.87 5.39 -13.43
C GLY A 67 -2.64 6.08 -12.08
N ASN A 68 -3.37 5.65 -11.05
CA ASN A 68 -3.37 6.31 -9.75
C ASN A 68 -3.47 5.31 -8.58
N ASN A 69 -3.05 5.77 -7.40
CA ASN A 69 -3.29 5.10 -6.13
C ASN A 69 -3.98 6.08 -5.19
N MET A 70 -5.10 5.68 -4.62
CA MET A 70 -5.85 6.47 -3.65
C MET A 70 -5.85 5.77 -2.30
N LEU A 71 -5.51 6.53 -1.24
CA LEU A 71 -5.66 6.09 0.15
C LEU A 71 -6.85 6.83 0.76
N VAL A 72 -7.90 6.10 1.13
CA VAL A 72 -9.12 6.66 1.70
C VAL A 72 -9.19 6.33 3.18
N LEU A 73 -9.28 7.35 4.03
CA LEU A 73 -9.44 7.19 5.47
C LEU A 73 -10.92 7.25 5.84
N TYR A 74 -11.45 6.15 6.36
CA TYR A 74 -12.78 6.04 6.90
C TYR A 74 -12.77 6.23 8.41
N SER A 75 -13.84 6.84 8.91
CA SER A 75 -14.17 6.87 10.34
C SER A 75 -15.47 6.10 10.53
N CYS A 76 -15.40 4.98 11.25
CA CYS A 76 -16.56 4.14 11.51
C CYS A 76 -17.08 4.43 12.92
N PRO A 77 -18.36 4.76 13.11
CA PRO A 77 -18.97 4.88 14.43
C PRO A 77 -19.08 3.47 15.02
N ALA A 78 -18.05 3.04 15.74
CA ALA A 78 -18.01 1.74 16.37
C ALA A 78 -18.38 1.87 17.86
N PRO A 79 -19.17 0.94 18.42
CA PRO A 79 -19.46 0.93 19.86
C PRO A 79 -18.14 0.87 20.66
N ASP A 80 -18.11 1.43 21.88
CA ASP A 80 -16.91 1.72 22.68
C ASP A 80 -15.91 0.56 22.89
N LYS A 81 -16.29 -0.68 22.54
CA LYS A 81 -15.46 -1.89 22.61
C LYS A 81 -14.74 -2.26 21.30
N ALA A 82 -14.94 -1.54 20.21
CA ALA A 82 -14.26 -1.83 18.95
C ALA A 82 -12.79 -1.40 18.98
N ARG A 83 -11.90 -2.29 18.53
CA ARG A 83 -10.43 -2.10 18.56
C ARG A 83 -9.92 -0.96 17.68
N SER A 84 -10.68 -0.47 16.69
CA SER A 84 -10.22 0.58 15.77
C SER A 84 -11.37 1.44 15.28
N LYS A 85 -11.24 2.76 15.41
CA LYS A 85 -12.24 3.76 14.95
C LYS A 85 -11.99 4.24 13.52
N HIS A 86 -10.80 3.99 12.99
CA HIS A 86 -10.37 4.46 11.67
C HIS A 86 -9.80 3.32 10.84
N PHE A 87 -10.13 3.33 9.55
CA PHE A 87 -9.69 2.33 8.58
C PHE A 87 -9.18 3.00 7.32
N VAL A 88 -8.17 2.42 6.69
CA VAL A 88 -7.63 2.84 5.41
C VAL A 88 -8.05 1.83 4.36
N GLN A 89 -8.62 2.31 3.27
CA GLN A 89 -8.83 1.54 2.05
C GLN A 89 -7.86 2.04 0.99
N VAL A 90 -7.29 1.12 0.21
CA VAL A 90 -6.47 1.47 -0.95
C VAL A 90 -7.25 1.17 -2.22
N LEU A 91 -7.27 2.13 -3.13
CA LEU A 91 -7.78 1.93 -4.48
C LEU A 91 -6.62 2.07 -5.44
N HIS A 92 -6.45 1.07 -6.29
CA HIS A 92 -5.49 1.09 -7.38
C HIS A 92 -6.23 1.23 -8.71
N ASN A 93 -5.93 2.28 -9.47
CA ASN A 93 -6.69 2.67 -10.66
C ASN A 93 -8.20 2.65 -10.40
N GLU A 94 -8.63 3.31 -9.31
CA GLU A 94 -10.03 3.44 -8.88
C GLU A 94 -10.73 2.14 -8.45
N HIS A 95 -10.03 1.00 -8.42
CA HIS A 95 -10.58 -0.27 -7.94
C HIS A 95 -10.04 -0.58 -6.54
N PRO A 96 -10.91 -0.93 -5.57
CA PRO A 96 -10.46 -1.42 -4.27
C PRO A 96 -9.50 -2.59 -4.43
N ILE A 97 -8.40 -2.57 -3.69
CA ILE A 97 -7.41 -3.64 -3.71
C ILE A 97 -7.10 -4.13 -2.29
N PRO A 98 -7.18 -5.45 -2.05
CA PRO A 98 -6.83 -6.01 -0.75
C PRO A 98 -5.35 -5.80 -0.44
N MET A 99 -5.03 -5.35 0.77
CA MET A 99 -3.64 -5.15 1.18
C MET A 99 -3.07 -6.44 1.80
N PRO A 100 -1.96 -7.00 1.27
CA PRO A 100 -1.34 -8.19 1.84
C PRO A 100 -0.93 -8.01 3.31
N GLY A 101 -0.39 -6.85 3.66
CA GLY A 101 -0.02 -6.51 5.04
C GLY A 101 -1.20 -6.46 6.01
N CYS A 102 -2.42 -6.33 5.51
CA CYS A 102 -3.64 -6.32 6.31
C CYS A 102 -4.43 -7.63 6.13
N HIS A 103 -3.70 -8.74 5.98
CA HIS A 103 -4.23 -10.09 5.78
C HIS A 103 -5.14 -10.25 4.55
N GLY A 104 -4.97 -9.40 3.54
CA GLY A 104 -5.82 -9.40 2.35
C GLY A 104 -7.22 -8.84 2.60
N SER A 105 -7.38 -7.94 3.57
CA SER A 105 -8.60 -7.14 3.75
C SER A 105 -8.56 -5.89 2.86
N ASP A 106 -9.71 -5.48 2.33
CA ASP A 106 -9.89 -4.19 1.64
C ASP A 106 -9.84 -3.00 2.61
N PHE A 107 -10.26 -3.22 3.86
CA PHE A 107 -10.22 -2.22 4.92
C PHE A 107 -9.18 -2.60 5.96
N CYS A 108 -8.16 -1.77 6.08
CA CYS A 108 -7.08 -1.99 7.04
C CYS A 108 -7.24 -1.06 8.25
N PRO A 109 -7.17 -1.57 9.49
CA PRO A 109 -7.12 -0.71 10.66
C PRO A 109 -5.97 0.31 10.56
N PHE A 110 -6.26 1.59 10.81
CA PHE A 110 -5.28 2.66 10.61
C PHE A 110 -3.98 2.45 11.39
N GLU A 111 -4.06 1.92 12.61
CA GLU A 111 -2.89 1.61 13.44
C GLU A 111 -2.00 0.53 12.81
N VAL A 112 -2.61 -0.51 12.25
CA VAL A 112 -1.90 -1.58 11.54
C VAL A 112 -1.25 -1.02 10.28
N PHE A 113 -2.00 -0.22 9.50
CA PHE A 113 -1.48 0.42 8.29
C PHE A 113 -0.24 1.27 8.57
N LYS A 114 -0.23 2.09 9.63
CA LYS A 114 0.94 2.89 10.00
C LYS A 114 2.17 2.03 10.27
N VAL A 115 2.01 0.97 11.05
CA VAL A 115 3.12 0.05 11.38
C VAL A 115 3.65 -0.63 10.12
N LEU A 116 2.76 -1.10 9.23
CA LEU A 116 3.16 -1.73 7.97
C LEU A 116 3.98 -0.80 7.09
N ILE A 117 3.55 0.46 6.93
CA ILE A 117 4.27 1.44 6.12
C ILE A 117 5.61 1.77 6.77
N GLN A 118 5.67 1.94 8.09
CA GLN A 118 6.93 2.18 8.81
C GLN A 118 7.90 1.00 8.72
N SER A 119 7.44 -0.23 8.92
CA SER A 119 8.28 -1.44 8.84
C SER A 119 8.80 -1.69 7.43
N THR A 120 8.02 -1.32 6.42
CA THR A 120 8.43 -1.42 5.01
C THR A 120 9.36 -0.27 4.60
N LEU A 121 9.23 0.91 5.22
CA LEU A 121 10.02 2.12 4.95
C LEU A 121 11.42 2.14 5.59
N LEU A 122 11.60 1.69 6.84
CA LEU A 122 12.74 2.14 7.65
C LEU A 122 13.94 1.19 7.76
N HIS A 123 13.78 -0.13 7.60
CA HIS A 123 14.95 -1.03 7.63
C HIS A 123 15.65 -1.17 6.27
N LYS A 124 15.00 -0.82 5.16
CA LYS A 124 15.46 -1.20 3.82
C LYS A 124 15.94 -0.06 2.92
N LEU A 125 15.58 1.20 3.20
CA LEU A 125 16.16 2.34 2.48
C LEU A 125 17.56 2.75 3.01
N ILE A 126 17.94 2.28 4.20
CA ILE A 126 19.27 2.56 4.80
C ILE A 126 20.35 1.59 4.28
N ASN A 127 20.00 0.36 3.87
CA ASN A 127 20.96 -0.66 3.43
C ASN A 127 21.10 -0.78 1.90
N VAL A 128 20.61 0.19 1.12
CA VAL A 128 20.82 0.24 -0.36
C VAL A 128 21.96 1.21 -0.71
N GLN A 129 22.78 1.59 0.26
CA GLN A 129 23.89 2.54 0.08
C GLN A 129 25.29 1.94 0.31
N ASP A 130 25.41 0.61 0.22
CA ASP A 130 26.70 -0.09 0.10
C ASP A 130 26.85 -0.75 -1.28
#